data_AF-A0AAV0IAY9-F1
#
_entry.id   AF-A0AAV0IAY9-F1
#
_cell.length_a   1.000
_cell.length_b   1.000
_cell.length_c   1.000
_cell.angle_alpha   90.00
_cell.angle_beta   90.00
_cell.angle_gamma   90.00
#
_symmetry.space_group_name_H-M   'P 1'
#
loop_
_entity.id
_entity.type
_entity.pdbx_description
1 polymer ?
#
loop_
_entity_poly.entity_id
_entity_poly.type
_entity_poly.pdbx_seq_one_letter_code
_entity_poly.pdbx_strand_id
1 'polypeptide(L)' 'MGLVDSGLTTIHRFFIHPRENDIVVVAGVGDLIVHLMPPMIDMGRGRLSEEVVVEQIREAAGTWGFFQVVNHGVAVELI' A
#
# COMPACT_ATOMS: atom_id res chain seq x y z
N MET A 1 -3.35 4.93 27.63
CA MET A 1 -2.23 4.11 28.09
C MET A 1 -2.57 2.65 27.86
N GLY A 2 -2.06 2.11 26.76
CA GLY A 2 -2.23 0.72 26.37
C GLY A 2 -0.94 -0.08 26.54
N LEU A 3 -0.89 -1.28 25.98
CA LEU A 3 0.29 -2.14 26.04
C LEU A 3 1.55 -1.47 25.47
N VAL A 4 1.41 -0.61 24.46
CA VAL A 4 2.51 0.17 23.88
C VAL A 4 3.14 1.14 24.88
N ASP A 5 2.35 1.70 25.79
CA ASP A 5 2.81 2.70 26.77
C ASP A 5 3.37 2.04 28.05
N SER A 6 3.32 0.72 28.15
CA SER A 6 3.66 -0.03 29.37
C SER A 6 5.16 -0.29 29.56
N GLY A 7 6.01 0.16 28.64
CA GLY A 7 7.46 0.00 28.73
C GLY A 7 7.96 -1.43 28.49
N LEU A 8 7.13 -2.30 27.90
CA LEU A 8 7.54 -3.65 27.53
C LEU A 8 8.64 -3.61 26.46
N THR A 9 9.76 -4.27 26.74
CA THR A 9 10.90 -4.36 25.83
C THR A 9 10.76 -5.49 24.81
N THR A 10 9.76 -6.35 24.99
CA THR A 10 9.60 -7.58 24.19
C THR A 10 8.13 -7.77 23.82
N ILE A 11 7.89 -8.20 22.58
CA ILE A 11 6.56 -8.52 22.07
C ILE A 11 5.98 -9.73 22.82
N HIS A 12 4.75 -9.61 23.30
CA HIS A 12 4.09 -10.73 23.97
C HIS A 12 3.72 -11.84 22.98
N ARG A 13 3.82 -13.10 23.42
CA ARG A 13 3.62 -14.30 22.59
C ARG A 13 2.31 -14.36 21.79
N PHE A 14 1.23 -13.71 22.23
CA PHE A 14 -0.04 -13.71 21.49
C PHE A 14 -0.05 -12.79 20.26
N PHE A 15 0.94 -11.90 20.11
CA PHE A 15 1.17 -11.11 18.88
C PHE A 15 2.21 -11.74 17.95
N ILE A 16 2.82 -12.86 18.33
CA ILE A 16 3.78 -13.55 17.48
C ILE A 16 2.99 -14.44 16.53
N HIS A 17 3.08 -14.16 15.22
CA HIS A 17 2.43 -14.98 14.20
C HIS A 17 3.10 -16.37 14.11
N PRO A 18 2.35 -17.42 13.72
CA PRO A 18 2.94 -18.70 13.34
C PRO A 18 3.95 -18.52 12.22
N ARG A 19 5.01 -19.33 12.20
CA ARG A 19 6.09 -19.23 11.20
C ARG A 19 5.64 -19.40 9.75
N GLU A 20 4.51 -20.06 9.53
CA GLU A 20 3.87 -20.20 8.23
C GLU A 20 3.41 -18.86 7.63
N ASN A 21 3.23 -17.84 8.48
CA ASN A 21 2.87 -16.47 8.10
C ASN A 21 4.08 -15.52 8.14
N ASP A 22 5.30 -16.05 8.30
CA ASP A 22 6.49 -15.21 8.29
C ASP A 22 6.62 -14.56 6.91
N ILE A 23 6.64 -13.23 6.90
CA ILE A 23 6.91 -12.47 5.68
C ILE A 23 8.38 -12.69 5.35
N VAL A 24 8.65 -13.31 4.19
CA VAL A 24 10.00 -13.41 3.65
C VAL A 24 10.44 -12.01 3.22
N VAL A 25 11.15 -11.31 4.11
CA VAL A 25 11.83 -10.07 3.76
C VAL A 25 13.03 -10.47 2.90
N VAL A 26 12.84 -10.45 1.59
CA VAL A 26 13.96 -10.60 0.65
C VAL A 26 14.88 -9.40 0.91
N ALA A 27 16.11 -9.63 1.35
CA ALA A 27 17.11 -8.57 1.51
C ALA A 27 17.86 -8.42 0.17
N GLY A 28 17.76 -7.25 -0.47
CA GLY A 28 18.46 -6.94 -1.72
C GLY A 28 17.54 -6.68 -2.92
N VAL A 29 16.57 -5.77 -2.78
CA VAL A 29 15.37 -5.72 -3.64
C VAL A 29 15.33 -4.45 -4.49
N GLY A 30 16.47 -3.83 -4.83
CA GLY A 30 16.44 -2.59 -5.64
C GLY A 30 15.67 -2.75 -6.95
N ASP A 31 15.91 -3.84 -7.67
CA ASP A 31 15.28 -4.15 -8.97
C ASP A 31 13.94 -4.90 -8.84
N LEU A 32 13.78 -5.68 -7.77
CA LEU A 32 12.57 -6.47 -7.52
C LEU A 32 11.46 -5.64 -6.84
N ILE A 33 11.79 -4.52 -6.17
CA ILE A 33 10.82 -3.56 -5.60
C ILE A 33 10.06 -2.89 -6.75
N VAL A 34 10.74 -2.52 -7.83
CA VAL A 34 10.11 -1.88 -8.99
C VAL A 34 9.04 -2.78 -9.61
N HIS A 35 9.27 -4.09 -9.62
CA HIS A 35 8.33 -5.09 -10.17
C HIS A 35 7.16 -5.45 -9.25
N LEU A 36 7.20 -5.05 -7.97
CA LEU A 36 6.15 -5.35 -6.98
C LEU A 36 5.39 -4.10 -6.52
N MET A 37 5.73 -2.93 -7.05
CA MET A 37 5.02 -1.69 -6.75
C MET A 37 3.63 -1.74 -7.39
N PRO A 38 2.56 -1.56 -6.61
CA PRO A 38 1.22 -1.45 -7.18
C PRO A 38 1.14 -0.25 -8.14
N PRO A 39 0.24 -0.31 -9.13
CA PRO A 39 -0.01 0.82 -10.02
C PRO A 39 -0.38 2.07 -9.24
N MET A 40 0.16 3.22 -9.65
CA MET A 40 -0.21 4.54 -9.12
C MET A 40 -1.02 5.30 -10.17
N ILE A 41 -2.21 5.75 -9.79
CA ILE A 41 -3.17 6.43 -10.67
C ILE A 41 -3.25 7.91 -10.27
N ASP A 42 -2.96 8.81 -11.20
CA ASP A 42 -3.08 10.26 -11.02
C ASP A 42 -4.48 10.73 -11.44
N MET A 43 -5.27 11.24 -10.49
CA MET A 43 -6.62 11.76 -10.70
C MET A 43 -6.67 13.29 -10.83
N GLY A 44 -5.53 13.94 -11.05
CA GLY A 44 -5.44 15.38 -11.24
C GLY A 44 -6.23 15.83 -12.47
N ARG A 45 -7.07 16.85 -12.30
CA ARG A 45 -7.86 17.45 -13.38
C ARG A 45 -6.94 17.92 -14.53
N GLY A 46 -7.33 17.57 -15.76
CA GLY A 46 -6.64 18.02 -16.98
C GLY A 46 -5.37 17.24 -17.33
N ARG A 47 -5.01 16.19 -16.58
CA ARG A 47 -3.88 15.31 -16.94
C ARG A 47 -4.29 14.17 -17.88
N LEU A 48 -5.46 13.58 -17.63
CA LEU A 48 -6.05 12.48 -18.39
C LEU A 48 -7.55 12.72 -18.56
N SER A 49 -8.16 12.11 -19.58
CA SER A 49 -9.62 12.08 -19.68
C SER A 49 -10.20 11.11 -18.65
N GLU A 50 -11.46 11.31 -18.26
CA GLU A 50 -12.13 10.45 -17.27
C GLU A 50 -12.15 8.98 -17.74
N GLU A 51 -12.30 8.74 -19.04
CA GLU A 51 -12.31 7.39 -19.62
C GLU A 51 -10.96 6.68 -19.43
N VAL A 52 -9.84 7.41 -19.58
CA VAL A 52 -8.50 6.83 -19.40
C VAL A 52 -8.26 6.48 -17.93
N VAL A 53 -8.70 7.34 -17.00
CA VAL A 53 -8.58 7.06 -15.57
C VAL A 53 -9.43 5.84 -15.18
N VAL A 54 -10.66 5.74 -15.70
CA VAL A 54 -11.54 4.58 -15.46
C VAL A 54 -10.91 3.29 -15.96
N GLU A 55 -10.30 3.30 -17.14
CA GLU A 55 -9.64 2.10 -17.67
C GLU A 55 -8.41 1.69 -16.85
N GLN A 56 -7.60 2.66 -16.40
CA GLN A 56 -6.46 2.37 -15.50
C GLN A 56 -6.92 1.75 -14.17
N ILE A 57 -8.02 2.25 -13.59
CA ILE A 57 -8.60 1.67 -12.37
C ILE A 57 -9.04 0.23 -12.63
N ARG A 58 -9.74 -0.01 -13.76
CA ARG A 58 -10.22 -1.34 -14.12
C ARG A 58 -9.08 -2.32 -14.31
N GLU A 59 -8.03 -1.93 -15.03
CA GLU A 59 -6.85 -2.76 -15.27
C GLU A 59 -6.11 -3.06 -13.97
N ALA A 60 -5.89 -2.04 -13.14
CA ALA A 60 -5.18 -2.21 -11.87
C ALA A 60 -5.98 -3.09 -10.89
N ALA A 61 -7.29 -2.87 -10.77
CA ALA A 61 -8.16 -3.71 -9.95
C ALA A 61 -8.23 -5.16 -10.46
N GLY A 62 -8.28 -5.36 -11.78
CA GLY A 62 -8.34 -6.70 -12.39
C GLY A 62 -7.02 -7.47 -12.31
N THR A 63 -5.90 -6.79 -12.46
CA THR A 63 -4.56 -7.41 -12.53
C THR A 63 -3.91 -7.53 -11.16
N TRP A 64 -3.97 -6.46 -10.36
CA TRP A 64 -3.28 -6.38 -9.07
C TRP A 64 -4.22 -6.61 -7.88
N GLY A 65 -5.50 -6.27 -8.02
CA GLY A 65 -6.45 -6.27 -6.90
C GLY A 65 -6.27 -5.08 -5.94
N PHE A 66 -5.24 -4.24 -6.13
CA PHE A 66 -5.00 -3.02 -5.38
C PHE A 66 -4.17 -2.02 -6.20
N PHE A 67 -4.27 -0.74 -5.88
CA PHE A 67 -3.56 0.37 -6.53
C PHE A 67 -3.45 1.57 -5.58
N GLN A 68 -2.55 2.49 -5.88
CA GLN A 68 -2.43 3.78 -5.20
C GLN A 68 -3.08 4.88 -6.03
N VAL A 69 -3.60 5.91 -5.37
CA VAL A 69 -4.18 7.08 -6.04
C VAL A 69 -3.52 8.35 -5.52
N VAL A 70 -3.21 9.28 -6.43
CA VAL A 70 -2.71 10.62 -6.11
C VAL A 70 -3.59 11.68 -6.76
N ASN A 71 -3.52 12.92 -6.26
CA ASN A 71 -4.31 14.06 -6.75
C ASN A 71 -5.83 13.80 -6.81
N HIS A 72 -6.33 12.92 -5.93
CA HIS A 72 -7.73 12.54 -5.77
C HIS A 72 -8.71 13.66 -5.37
N GLY A 73 -8.23 14.89 -5.14
CA GLY A 73 -9.07 16.02 -4.76
C GLY A 73 -9.50 16.07 -3.29
N VAL A 74 -9.14 15.07 -2.46
CA VAL A 74 -9.27 15.15 -1.00
C VAL A 74 -8.12 15.98 -0.44
N ALA A 75 -8.43 16.98 0.38
CA ALA A 75 -7.40 17.80 1.02
C ALA A 75 -6.59 16.95 2.01
N VAL A 76 -5.26 17.12 1.97
CA VAL A 76 -4.33 16.36 2.82
C VAL A 76 -4.61 16.54 4.31
N GLU A 77 -5.16 17.69 4.70
CA GLU A 77 -5.54 17.98 6.09
C GLU A 77 -6.70 17.11 6.63
N LEU A 78 -7.44 16.43 5.75
CA LEU A 78 -8.54 15.52 6.13
C LEU A 78 -8.13 14.03 6.14
N ILE A 79 -6.87 13.72 5.86
CA ILE A 79 -6.32 12.35 5.83
C ILE A 79 -5.39 12.16 7.02
#